data_AF-A0A1W1UGA7-F1
#
_entry.id   AF-A0A1W1UGA7-F1
#
_cell.length_a   1.000
_cell.length_b   1.000
_cell.length_c   1.000
_cell.angle_alpha   90.00
_cell.angle_beta   90.00
_cell.angle_gamma   90.00
#
_symmetry.space_group_name_H-M   'P 1'
#
loop_
_entity.id
_entity.type
_entity.pdbx_description
1 polymer ?
#
loop_
_entity_poly.entity_id
_entity_poly.type
_entity_poly.pdbx_seq_one_letter_code
_entity_poly.pdbx_strand_id
1 'polypeptide(L)'
;MSRETPYDHLSRDELLTLLERRDAERTFGLVWERDAARHEETLRGEVVTLEPVEELGVGGEPHRNLIIEGDNFDALRSLRLTHRGQVKCIYIDPPYNTGGQEVTYHDRFGQREHRFEHSAWLEFMYRRLHLARDLLREDGVLLVSIDDNEVAPLTLMLDGLFPGGRVATFVWRRRNGSNAVPDTFVTVDHEYVLCYARPGFSFAGTAKALDDYREFDPGNPDPWKNGDLSKPHTYRQRPNGFYAVHDPAEDVWYPPNPARVWAFASAGQTRPGQKLRRQTMEQLVAEGRVVFPRRQPPAVYPSAAALREAIRAGHAPRFLRLGLFDTPEEEEEYLAFYVGKRVGFGTLGYKRFRSEMRTTSKPVSTWIAGLREAANEEGATILRSGLNADGTALLGQMLQGTGAEFSYPKPLSLLQSLLRQATGPGDLVLDFFAGSGTTAHAVLALNAEQQAEPERRFMLVSSTEAGPGAPERNVCRDVTRERVARAIAGYTARSRSGQVAVTGLGGEFAYLRTRRVAASRLREETGDTQVWTTLQLLHTGELGLFCPDTPVQRLQAEHLLLLYLTRVDGDVLTEVRALAGGTALPVWVYTWEPEAVRPHLPEGRVRTGGVAEVLRPFQDGEAI
;
A
#
# COMPACT_ATOMS: atom_id res chain seq x y z
N MET A 1 -3.41 47.91 22.59
CA MET A 1 -2.87 46.80 23.40
C MET A 1 -1.94 46.02 22.47
N SER A 2 -0.63 46.05 22.72
CA SER A 2 0.33 45.27 21.91
C SER A 2 0.00 43.79 22.07
N ARG A 3 -0.17 43.07 20.96
CA ARG A 3 -0.25 41.62 21.00
C ARG A 3 1.13 41.12 21.40
N GLU A 4 1.24 40.49 22.56
CA GLU A 4 2.44 39.72 22.93
C GLU A 4 2.70 38.71 21.81
N THR A 5 3.89 38.77 21.24
CA THR A 5 4.30 37.84 20.20
C THR A 5 5.06 36.68 20.83
N PRO A 6 5.04 35.49 20.21
CA PRO A 6 5.84 34.36 20.68
C PRO A 6 7.35 34.64 20.72
N TYR A 7 7.81 35.77 20.18
CA TYR A 7 9.21 36.12 20.03
C TYR A 7 9.68 37.21 20.99
N ASP A 8 8.79 37.72 21.86
CA ASP A 8 9.10 38.84 22.76
C ASP A 8 10.19 38.50 23.79
N HIS A 9 10.47 37.20 23.99
CA HIS A 9 11.53 36.70 24.86
C HIS A 9 12.88 36.49 24.15
N LEU A 10 12.95 36.65 22.83
CA LEU A 10 14.16 36.45 22.04
C LEU A 10 14.91 37.77 21.81
N SER A 11 16.24 37.71 21.88
CA SER A 11 17.11 38.82 21.49
C SER A 11 17.11 39.02 19.97
N ARG A 12 17.58 40.20 19.52
CA ARG A 12 17.70 40.53 18.10
C ARG A 12 18.61 39.55 17.34
N ASP A 13 19.68 39.09 17.96
CA ASP A 13 20.65 38.17 17.34
C ASP A 13 20.09 36.75 17.26
N GLU A 14 19.33 36.30 18.26
CA GLU A 14 18.59 35.03 18.20
C GLU A 14 17.52 35.06 17.11
N LEU A 15 16.81 36.18 16.96
CA LEU A 15 15.85 36.39 15.88
C LEU A 15 16.49 36.36 14.49
N LEU A 16 17.64 37.01 14.32
CA LEU A 16 18.43 36.97 13.08
C LEU A 16 18.88 35.55 12.76
N THR A 17 19.42 34.83 13.74
CA THR A 17 19.86 33.43 13.57
C THR A 17 18.68 32.53 13.17
N LEU A 18 17.51 32.72 13.78
CA LEU A 18 16.30 31.96 13.49
C LEU A 18 15.78 32.25 12.07
N LEU A 19 15.84 33.51 11.63
CA LEU A 19 15.48 33.93 10.27
C LEU A 19 16.47 33.41 9.21
N GLU A 20 17.76 33.52 9.45
CA GLU A 20 18.81 33.01 8.56
C GLU A 20 18.70 31.49 8.41
N ARG A 21 18.47 30.77 9.51
CA ARG A 21 18.19 29.33 9.48
C ARG A 21 16.94 29.03 8.67
N ARG A 22 15.84 29.75 8.92
CA ARG A 22 14.58 29.58 8.17
C ARG A 22 14.76 29.81 6.68
N ASP A 23 15.50 30.85 6.29
CA ASP A 23 15.72 31.18 4.87
C ASP A 23 16.73 30.23 4.21
N ALA A 24 17.70 29.68 4.95
CA ALA A 24 18.60 28.62 4.47
C ALA A 24 17.90 27.27 4.30
N GLU A 25 16.88 27.00 5.12
CA GLU A 25 16.04 25.79 5.04
C GLU A 25 14.94 25.87 3.97
N ARG A 26 14.72 27.06 3.36
CA ARG A 26 13.70 27.24 2.31
C ARG A 26 14.13 26.57 1.00
N THR A 27 13.58 25.39 0.76
CA THR A 27 13.59 24.73 -0.56
C THR A 27 12.29 25.01 -1.31
N PHE A 28 12.26 24.74 -2.62
CA PHE A 28 10.99 24.61 -3.35
C PHE A 28 10.09 23.61 -2.61
N GLY A 29 8.89 24.01 -2.19
CA GLY A 29 8.03 23.15 -1.37
C GLY A 29 6.80 23.86 -0.79
N LEU A 30 6.01 23.09 -0.05
CA LEU A 30 4.80 23.53 0.64
C LEU A 30 5.17 24.18 1.99
N VAL A 31 4.64 25.37 2.24
CA VAL A 31 4.72 26.06 3.54
C VAL A 31 3.30 26.37 4.01
N TRP A 32 3.01 26.09 5.28
CA TRP A 32 1.73 26.39 5.92
C TRP A 32 1.96 26.91 7.35
N GLU A 33 0.96 27.55 7.92
CA GLU A 33 1.02 28.06 9.30
C GLU A 33 1.05 26.90 10.31
N ARG A 34 2.05 26.89 11.20
CA ARG A 34 2.28 25.82 12.19
C ARG A 34 2.45 26.41 13.59
N ASP A 35 1.91 25.71 14.59
CA ASP A 35 2.14 25.99 16.02
C ASP A 35 2.91 24.82 16.65
N ALA A 36 4.22 24.78 16.35
CA ALA A 36 5.12 23.72 16.77
C ALA A 36 5.37 23.73 18.29
N ALA A 37 5.45 24.91 18.91
CA ALA A 37 5.69 25.05 20.34
C ALA A 37 4.56 24.43 21.18
N ARG A 38 3.29 24.76 20.85
CA ARG A 38 2.14 24.17 21.54
C ARG A 38 2.03 22.66 21.32
N HIS A 39 2.45 22.20 20.14
CA HIS A 39 2.48 20.77 19.82
C HIS A 39 3.47 20.03 20.73
N GLU A 40 4.70 20.51 20.85
CA GLU A 40 5.70 19.94 21.75
C GLU A 40 5.27 19.97 23.21
N GLU A 41 4.66 21.07 23.67
CA GLU A 41 4.15 21.18 25.04
C GLU A 41 3.10 20.10 25.33
N THR A 42 2.16 19.89 24.41
CA THR A 42 1.13 18.84 24.54
C THR A 42 1.76 17.45 24.63
N LEU A 43 2.80 17.18 23.84
CA LEU A 43 3.48 15.89 23.81
C LEU A 43 4.24 15.59 25.11
N ARG A 44 4.82 16.62 25.74
CA ARG A 44 5.58 16.50 27.00
C ARG A 44 4.66 16.46 28.23
N GLY A 45 3.57 17.23 28.22
CA GLY A 45 2.69 17.41 29.37
C GLY A 45 1.71 16.26 29.62
N GLU A 46 1.36 15.50 28.57
CA GLU A 46 0.32 14.47 28.62
C GLU A 46 0.86 13.11 28.16
N VAL A 47 0.42 12.03 28.79
CA VAL A 47 0.58 10.65 28.33
C VAL A 47 -0.80 10.14 27.88
N VAL A 48 -0.83 9.35 26.81
CA VAL A 48 -2.06 8.67 26.38
C VAL A 48 -1.92 7.19 26.69
N THR A 49 -2.96 6.62 27.30
CA THR A 49 -3.10 5.21 27.60
C THR A 49 -4.36 4.65 26.95
N LEU A 50 -4.43 3.33 26.80
CA LEU A 50 -5.59 2.63 26.28
C LEU A 50 -6.28 1.86 27.40
N GLU A 51 -7.56 2.13 27.60
CA GLU A 51 -8.42 1.49 28.59
C GLU A 51 -9.34 0.48 27.90
N PRO A 52 -9.26 -0.82 28.20
CA PRO A 52 -10.15 -1.80 27.62
C PRO A 52 -11.58 -1.65 28.15
N VAL A 53 -12.55 -1.84 27.26
CA VAL A 53 -13.99 -1.89 27.57
C VAL A 53 -14.48 -3.28 27.16
N GLU A 54 -14.35 -4.23 28.09
CA GLU A 54 -14.51 -5.67 27.84
C GLU A 54 -15.88 -6.02 27.24
N GLU A 55 -16.95 -5.38 27.73
CA GLU A 55 -18.32 -5.59 27.24
C GLU A 55 -18.52 -5.17 25.78
N LEU A 56 -17.59 -4.37 25.23
CA LEU A 56 -17.62 -3.94 23.85
C LEU A 56 -16.75 -4.79 22.90
N GLY A 57 -15.90 -5.66 23.44
CA GLY A 57 -15.13 -6.63 22.66
C GLY A 57 -16.01 -7.73 22.03
N VAL A 58 -15.45 -8.46 21.08
CA VAL A 58 -16.11 -9.61 20.43
C VAL A 58 -15.08 -10.72 20.21
N GLY A 59 -15.49 -11.96 20.47
CA GLY A 59 -14.66 -13.15 20.25
C GLY A 59 -14.04 -13.70 21.54
N GLY A 60 -13.13 -14.64 21.39
CA GLY A 60 -12.39 -15.24 22.50
C GLY A 60 -10.94 -14.76 22.53
N GLU A 61 -10.35 -14.76 23.73
CA GLU A 61 -8.96 -14.34 23.95
C GLU A 61 -7.91 -15.34 23.45
N PRO A 62 -6.67 -14.87 23.19
CA PRO A 62 -6.24 -13.48 23.25
C PRO A 62 -6.72 -12.67 22.04
N HIS A 63 -7.04 -11.39 22.27
CA HIS A 63 -7.45 -10.48 21.20
C HIS A 63 -6.22 -9.94 20.45
N ARG A 64 -6.22 -10.05 19.12
CA ARG A 64 -5.14 -9.63 18.22
C ARG A 64 -5.56 -8.48 17.32
N ASN A 65 -6.86 -8.22 17.23
CA ASN A 65 -7.41 -7.08 16.52
C ASN A 65 -7.92 -6.02 17.50
N LEU A 66 -7.76 -4.75 17.15
CA LEU A 66 -8.12 -3.64 18.04
C LEU A 66 -9.12 -2.69 17.38
N ILE A 67 -10.10 -2.23 18.14
CA ILE A 67 -10.91 -1.04 17.84
C ILE A 67 -10.67 -0.03 18.97
N ILE A 68 -10.17 1.15 18.62
CA ILE A 68 -9.81 2.20 19.56
C ILE A 68 -10.78 3.38 19.38
N GLU A 69 -11.58 3.65 20.41
CA GLU A 69 -12.43 4.82 20.54
C GLU A 69 -11.63 6.00 21.04
N GLY A 70 -11.57 7.08 20.27
CA GLY A 70 -10.89 8.30 20.70
C GLY A 70 -10.47 9.23 19.57
N ASP A 71 -9.75 10.29 19.96
CA ASP A 71 -9.02 11.08 18.97
C ASP A 71 -7.88 10.25 18.39
N ASN A 72 -7.76 10.29 17.06
CA ASN A 72 -6.79 9.49 16.34
C ASN A 72 -5.35 9.96 16.51
N PHE A 73 -5.10 11.23 16.82
CA PHE A 73 -3.75 11.66 17.18
C PHE A 73 -3.34 11.06 18.54
N ASP A 74 -4.23 11.01 19.52
CA ASP A 74 -3.97 10.37 20.81
C ASP A 74 -3.78 8.85 20.70
N ALA A 75 -4.63 8.18 19.92
CA ALA A 75 -4.47 6.76 19.64
C ALA A 75 -3.13 6.47 18.97
N LEU A 76 -2.74 7.26 17.97
CA LEU A 76 -1.44 7.12 17.28
C LEU A 76 -0.25 7.34 18.23
N ARG A 77 -0.35 8.22 19.24
CA ARG A 77 0.69 8.36 20.27
C ARG A 77 0.86 7.09 21.09
N SER A 78 -0.24 6.45 21.46
CA SER A 78 -0.24 5.17 22.20
C SER A 78 0.26 4.01 21.31
N LEU A 79 -0.15 3.99 20.04
CA LEU A 79 0.31 3.01 19.07
C LEU A 79 1.78 3.19 18.70
N ARG A 80 2.32 4.42 18.71
CA ARG A 80 3.75 4.67 18.50
C ARG A 80 4.60 4.01 19.58
N LEU A 81 4.10 3.94 20.82
CA LEU A 81 4.77 3.23 21.90
C LEU A 81 4.80 1.71 21.65
N THR A 82 3.68 1.14 21.21
CA THR A 82 3.43 -0.31 21.23
C THR A 82 3.69 -1.01 19.88
N HIS A 83 3.55 -0.30 18.76
CA HIS A 83 3.50 -0.87 17.40
C HIS A 83 4.48 -0.20 16.41
N ARG A 84 5.49 0.53 16.90
CA ARG A 84 6.50 1.17 16.04
C ARG A 84 7.15 0.17 15.09
N GLY A 85 7.16 0.47 13.80
CA GLY A 85 7.75 -0.39 12.77
C GLY A 85 7.05 -1.73 12.50
N GLN A 86 5.82 -1.94 12.98
CA GLN A 86 5.13 -3.24 12.88
C GLN A 86 4.01 -3.26 11.82
N VAL A 87 3.49 -2.10 11.41
CA VAL A 87 2.32 -2.00 10.53
C VAL A 87 2.73 -2.20 9.07
N LYS A 88 2.11 -3.16 8.39
CA LYS A 88 2.34 -3.41 6.96
C LYS A 88 1.61 -2.40 6.08
N CYS A 89 0.34 -2.17 6.35
CA CYS A 89 -0.49 -1.32 5.52
C CYS A 89 -1.28 -0.35 6.39
N ILE A 90 -1.16 0.93 6.09
CA ILE A 90 -2.03 1.96 6.64
C ILE A 90 -2.97 2.36 5.51
N TYR A 91 -4.28 2.19 5.71
CA TYR A 91 -5.28 2.79 4.84
C TYR A 91 -6.03 3.85 5.64
N ILE A 92 -6.23 5.03 5.07
CA ILE A 92 -7.06 6.07 5.68
C ILE A 92 -7.97 6.74 4.66
N ASP A 93 -9.13 7.16 5.15
CA ASP A 93 -10.12 7.99 4.45
C ASP A 93 -10.36 9.27 5.28
N PRO A 94 -9.42 10.22 5.26
CA PRO A 94 -9.54 11.46 6.03
C PRO A 94 -10.68 12.35 5.53
N PRO A 95 -11.11 13.37 6.30
CA PRO A 95 -12.07 14.37 5.81
C PRO A 95 -11.50 15.13 4.60
N TYR A 96 -12.34 15.40 3.60
CA TYR A 96 -11.91 15.95 2.31
C TYR A 96 -11.90 17.49 2.26
N ASN A 97 -12.33 18.16 3.34
CA ASN A 97 -12.39 19.62 3.42
C ASN A 97 -13.28 20.25 2.34
N THR A 98 -14.44 19.63 2.06
CA THR A 98 -15.34 20.03 0.96
C THR A 98 -16.21 21.25 1.30
N GLY A 99 -16.18 21.71 2.56
CA GLY A 99 -17.03 22.79 3.07
C GLY A 99 -18.50 22.38 3.28
N GLY A 100 -18.83 21.10 3.06
CA GLY A 100 -20.11 20.50 3.41
C GLY A 100 -20.24 20.19 4.90
N GLN A 101 -21.45 19.84 5.36
CA GLN A 101 -21.59 19.24 6.70
C GLN A 101 -21.14 17.77 6.62
N GLU A 102 -19.84 17.51 6.52
CA GLU A 102 -19.34 16.18 6.87
C GLU A 102 -19.45 16.07 8.40
N VAL A 103 -20.30 15.15 8.84
CA VAL A 103 -20.65 15.00 10.26
C VAL A 103 -19.54 14.27 11.03
N THR A 104 -18.58 13.69 10.30
CA THR A 104 -17.50 12.88 10.84
C THR A 104 -16.20 13.65 10.80
N TYR A 105 -15.75 14.07 11.99
CA TYR A 105 -14.80 15.15 12.24
C TYR A 105 -15.38 16.53 11.92
N HIS A 106 -15.06 17.53 12.73
CA HIS A 106 -15.47 18.91 12.46
C HIS A 106 -14.87 19.34 11.12
N ASP A 107 -15.60 19.18 10.02
CA ASP A 107 -15.27 19.63 8.66
C ASP A 107 -15.40 21.17 8.53
N ARG A 108 -15.14 21.85 9.65
CA ARG A 108 -15.05 23.31 9.78
C ARG A 108 -13.74 23.60 10.48
N PHE A 109 -12.64 23.52 9.73
CA PHE A 109 -11.34 24.04 10.18
C PHE A 109 -11.28 25.58 10.17
N GLY A 110 -12.41 26.25 9.93
CA GLY A 110 -12.63 27.68 10.11
C GLY A 110 -14.07 28.05 9.76
N GLN A 111 -14.52 29.22 10.21
CA GLN A 111 -15.63 29.89 9.51
C GLN A 111 -15.17 30.20 8.08
N ARG A 112 -16.07 30.24 7.10
CA ARG A 112 -15.81 30.46 5.65
C ARG A 112 -15.01 31.75 5.31
N GLU A 113 -14.64 32.53 6.33
CA GLU A 113 -13.88 33.77 6.31
C GLU A 113 -12.44 33.60 6.87
N HIS A 114 -12.04 32.40 7.32
CA HIS A 114 -10.72 32.13 7.88
C HIS A 114 -9.71 31.83 6.77
N ARG A 115 -8.77 32.76 6.53
CA ARG A 115 -7.71 32.69 5.50
C ARG A 115 -6.75 31.48 5.62
N PHE A 116 -6.94 30.58 6.58
CA PHE A 116 -6.01 29.53 6.97
C PHE A 116 -6.61 28.11 6.98
N GLU A 117 -7.77 27.91 6.35
CA GLU A 117 -8.49 26.62 6.31
C GLU A 117 -7.61 25.44 5.86
N HIS A 118 -6.97 25.56 4.69
CA HIS A 118 -6.03 24.55 4.19
C HIS A 118 -4.82 24.34 5.11
N SER A 119 -4.33 25.40 5.79
CA SER A 119 -3.22 25.27 6.74
C SER A 119 -3.64 24.49 7.98
N ALA A 120 -4.86 24.68 8.47
CA ALA A 120 -5.40 23.94 9.60
C ALA A 120 -5.63 22.46 9.26
N TRP A 121 -6.18 22.15 8.07
CA TRP A 121 -6.30 20.78 7.59
C TRP A 121 -4.93 20.10 7.41
N LEU A 122 -3.97 20.80 6.80
CA LEU A 122 -2.61 20.31 6.64
C LEU A 122 -1.93 20.02 7.98
N GLU A 123 -2.03 20.92 8.96
CA GLU A 123 -1.46 20.70 10.29
C GLU A 123 -2.13 19.52 11.01
N PHE A 124 -3.46 19.40 10.88
CA PHE A 124 -4.22 18.27 11.41
C PHE A 124 -3.73 16.93 10.84
N MET A 125 -3.52 16.87 9.52
CA MET A 125 -3.03 15.68 8.84
C MET A 125 -1.54 15.42 9.11
N TYR A 126 -0.69 16.45 9.08
CA TYR A 126 0.76 16.35 9.29
C TYR A 126 1.08 15.65 10.61
N ARG A 127 0.45 16.10 11.71
CA ARG A 127 0.68 15.53 13.06
C ARG A 127 0.39 14.04 13.12
N ARG A 128 -0.67 13.59 12.42
CA ARG A 128 -1.09 12.19 12.38
C ARG A 128 -0.20 11.36 11.46
N LEU A 129 0.06 11.86 10.26
CA LEU A 129 0.86 11.17 9.25
C LEU A 129 2.32 11.03 9.67
N HIS A 130 2.85 11.98 10.43
CA HIS A 130 4.19 11.86 11.02
C HIS A 130 4.26 10.66 11.99
N LEU A 131 3.31 10.52 12.91
CA LEU A 131 3.24 9.36 13.81
C LEU A 131 2.98 8.06 13.05
N ALA A 132 2.05 8.08 12.09
CA ALA A 132 1.72 6.92 11.27
C ALA A 132 2.93 6.37 10.49
N ARG A 133 3.80 7.26 10.01
CA ARG A 133 5.05 6.89 9.34
C ARG A 133 5.97 6.06 10.24
N ASP A 134 6.03 6.36 11.54
CA ASP A 134 6.85 5.62 12.52
C ASP A 134 6.28 4.21 12.80
N LEU A 135 4.99 4.01 12.58
CA LEU A 135 4.33 2.70 12.73
C LEU A 135 4.63 1.75 11.57
N LEU A 136 4.93 2.27 10.38
CA LEU A 136 5.17 1.46 9.18
C LEU A 136 6.43 0.60 9.29
N ARG A 137 6.30 -0.69 8.98
CA ARG A 137 7.40 -1.64 8.75
C ARG A 137 8.29 -1.16 7.59
N GLU A 138 9.51 -1.68 7.47
CA GLU A 138 10.48 -1.30 6.42
C GLU A 138 10.02 -1.55 4.97
N ASP A 139 9.03 -2.41 4.78
CA ASP A 139 8.32 -2.67 3.52
C ASP A 139 6.83 -2.28 3.63
N GLY A 140 6.49 -1.36 4.54
CA GLY A 140 5.14 -0.88 4.78
C GLY A 140 4.67 0.16 3.76
N VAL A 141 3.34 0.25 3.58
CA VAL A 141 2.68 1.18 2.65
C VAL A 141 1.59 1.99 3.35
N LEU A 142 1.47 3.26 2.93
CA LEU A 142 0.40 4.18 3.25
C LEU A 142 -0.46 4.39 2.00
N LEU A 143 -1.77 4.15 2.15
CA LEU A 143 -2.81 4.39 1.17
C LEU A 143 -3.77 5.45 1.72
N VAL A 144 -3.96 6.55 0.99
CA VAL A 144 -4.81 7.67 1.44
C VAL A 144 -5.84 7.99 0.38
N SER A 145 -7.12 7.78 0.70
CA SER A 145 -8.22 8.26 -0.15
C SER A 145 -8.34 9.79 -0.03
N ILE A 146 -8.53 10.46 -1.17
CA ILE A 146 -8.71 11.92 -1.21
C ILE A 146 -9.43 12.35 -2.49
N ASP A 147 -10.16 13.46 -2.44
CA ASP A 147 -10.75 14.10 -3.63
C ASP A 147 -9.83 15.20 -4.21
N ASP A 148 -10.35 15.97 -5.17
CA ASP A 148 -9.60 17.04 -5.83
C ASP A 148 -9.26 18.25 -4.93
N ASN A 149 -9.92 18.44 -3.78
CA ASN A 149 -9.75 19.65 -2.96
C ASN A 149 -8.36 19.69 -2.30
N GLU A 150 -7.95 18.58 -1.68
CA GLU A 150 -6.72 18.51 -0.88
C GLU A 150 -5.65 17.58 -1.47
N VAL A 151 -5.88 16.96 -2.64
CA VAL A 151 -4.90 16.02 -3.25
C VAL A 151 -3.53 16.66 -3.49
N ALA A 152 -3.49 17.91 -3.96
CA ALA A 152 -2.25 18.63 -4.24
C ALA A 152 -1.45 18.98 -2.97
N PRO A 153 -2.03 19.67 -1.96
CA PRO A 153 -1.31 19.97 -0.72
C PRO A 153 -0.94 18.69 0.05
N LEU A 154 -1.81 17.68 0.10
CA LEU A 154 -1.49 16.38 0.71
C LEU A 154 -0.30 15.70 0.01
N THR A 155 -0.24 15.74 -1.32
CA THR A 155 0.87 15.15 -2.09
C THR A 155 2.19 15.81 -1.70
N LEU A 156 2.26 17.13 -1.67
CA LEU A 156 3.50 17.85 -1.33
C LEU A 156 3.94 17.59 0.13
N MET A 157 2.99 17.50 1.06
CA MET A 157 3.29 17.14 2.44
C MET A 157 3.83 15.70 2.55
N LEU A 158 3.21 14.75 1.84
CA LEU A 158 3.65 13.35 1.83
C LEU A 158 5.00 13.17 1.14
N ASP A 159 5.30 13.91 0.08
CA ASP A 159 6.63 13.93 -0.56
C ASP A 159 7.72 14.38 0.45
N GLY A 160 7.39 15.29 1.36
CA GLY A 160 8.27 15.69 2.48
C GLY A 160 8.40 14.63 3.57
N LEU A 161 7.30 13.96 3.95
CA LEU A 161 7.30 12.91 4.97
C LEU A 161 7.95 11.59 4.49
N PHE A 162 7.87 11.31 3.19
CA PHE A 162 8.38 10.12 2.52
C PHE A 162 9.25 10.49 1.29
N PRO A 163 10.47 11.04 1.49
CA PRO A 163 11.33 11.41 0.38
C PRO A 163 11.64 10.22 -0.54
N GLY A 164 11.23 10.31 -1.81
CA GLY A 164 11.38 9.23 -2.79
C GLY A 164 10.48 8.01 -2.55
N GLY A 165 9.56 8.06 -1.58
CA GLY A 165 8.66 6.97 -1.23
C GLY A 165 7.34 6.96 -2.02
N ARG A 166 7.13 7.92 -2.93
CA ARG A 166 5.92 7.97 -3.77
C ARG A 166 5.90 6.79 -4.75
N VAL A 167 4.90 5.93 -4.62
CA VAL A 167 4.74 4.74 -5.48
C VAL A 167 3.80 5.03 -6.64
N ALA A 168 2.62 5.58 -6.35
CA ALA A 168 1.56 5.77 -7.33
C ALA A 168 0.47 6.73 -6.85
N THR A 169 -0.32 7.24 -7.80
CA THR A 169 -1.62 7.86 -7.54
C THR A 169 -2.66 7.03 -8.28
N PHE A 170 -3.51 6.32 -7.55
CA PHE A 170 -4.61 5.57 -8.14
C PHE A 170 -5.78 6.50 -8.42
N VAL A 171 -6.50 6.23 -9.51
CA VAL A 171 -7.74 6.92 -9.87
C VAL A 171 -8.89 5.94 -9.75
N TRP A 172 -9.81 6.21 -8.83
CA TRP A 172 -10.94 5.34 -8.54
C TRP A 172 -12.25 5.98 -8.96
N ARG A 173 -12.99 5.28 -9.83
CA ARG A 173 -14.33 5.69 -10.23
C ARG A 173 -15.33 5.46 -9.09
N ARG A 174 -15.83 6.55 -8.50
CA ARG A 174 -16.77 6.51 -7.36
C ARG A 174 -18.25 6.51 -7.77
N ARG A 175 -18.56 6.97 -9.00
CA ARG A 175 -19.92 7.04 -9.56
C ARG A 175 -19.94 6.93 -11.09
N ASN A 176 -21.13 6.76 -11.66
CA ASN A 176 -21.33 6.64 -13.12
C ASN A 176 -21.64 7.97 -13.84
N GLY A 177 -21.64 9.09 -13.12
CA GLY A 177 -22.07 10.39 -13.62
C GLY A 177 -22.95 11.13 -12.62
N SER A 178 -23.15 12.42 -12.85
CA SER A 178 -24.11 13.26 -12.12
C SER A 178 -25.37 13.48 -12.97
N ASN A 179 -26.55 13.41 -12.35
CA ASN A 179 -27.80 13.84 -12.99
C ASN A 179 -27.95 15.38 -13.00
N ALA A 180 -27.22 16.07 -12.12
CA ALA A 180 -27.09 17.52 -12.17
C ALA A 180 -26.01 17.87 -13.18
N VAL A 181 -26.39 18.62 -14.23
CA VAL A 181 -25.48 19.16 -15.24
C VAL A 181 -24.89 20.46 -14.67
N PRO A 182 -23.58 20.50 -14.36
CA PRO A 182 -22.94 21.74 -13.92
C PRO A 182 -22.86 22.74 -15.08
N ASP A 183 -22.77 24.04 -14.78
CA ASP A 183 -22.65 25.08 -15.81
C ASP A 183 -21.42 24.89 -16.72
N THR A 184 -20.37 24.26 -16.20
CA THR A 184 -19.15 23.92 -16.93
C THR A 184 -19.29 22.69 -17.83
N PHE A 185 -20.40 21.95 -17.72
CA PHE A 185 -20.65 20.68 -18.41
C PHE A 185 -19.59 19.59 -18.12
N VAL A 186 -18.89 19.69 -16.98
CA VAL A 186 -17.86 18.73 -16.52
C VAL A 186 -18.27 18.12 -15.18
N THR A 187 -18.33 16.79 -15.09
CA THR A 187 -18.62 16.06 -13.85
C THR A 187 -17.39 15.31 -13.35
N VAL A 188 -17.03 15.54 -12.08
CA VAL A 188 -15.98 14.76 -11.41
C VAL A 188 -16.57 13.48 -10.84
N ASP A 189 -16.21 12.35 -11.47
CA ASP A 189 -16.78 11.02 -11.19
C ASP A 189 -15.77 10.04 -10.57
N HIS A 190 -14.57 10.53 -10.27
CA HIS A 190 -13.50 9.81 -9.61
C HIS A 190 -13.07 10.48 -8.32
N GLU A 191 -12.29 9.73 -7.53
CA GLU A 191 -11.49 10.15 -6.38
C GLU A 191 -10.10 9.52 -6.55
N TYR A 192 -9.14 9.93 -5.72
CA TYR A 192 -7.77 9.42 -5.74
C TYR A 192 -7.49 8.51 -4.56
N VAL A 193 -6.57 7.56 -4.74
CA VAL A 193 -5.86 6.91 -3.63
C VAL A 193 -4.37 7.16 -3.81
N LEU A 194 -3.79 8.00 -2.95
CA LEU A 194 -2.35 8.24 -2.93
C LEU A 194 -1.63 7.04 -2.29
N CYS A 195 -0.52 6.62 -2.89
CA CYS A 195 0.27 5.48 -2.42
C CYS A 195 1.71 5.92 -2.17
N TYR A 196 2.12 5.87 -0.90
CA TYR A 196 3.48 6.13 -0.43
C TYR A 196 3.96 4.92 0.35
N ALA A 197 5.22 4.55 0.20
CA ALA A 197 5.75 3.36 0.84
C ALA A 197 7.18 3.53 1.32
N ARG A 198 7.58 2.64 2.23
CA ARG A 198 8.98 2.42 2.56
C ARG A 198 9.68 1.67 1.41
N PRO A 199 11.02 1.80 1.26
CA PRO A 199 11.73 1.28 0.09
C PRO A 199 11.57 -0.22 -0.20
N GLY A 200 11.27 -1.05 0.80
CA GLY A 200 11.09 -2.50 0.64
C GLY A 200 9.72 -2.93 0.09
N PHE A 201 8.77 -2.01 -0.09
CA PHE A 201 7.41 -2.36 -0.47
C PHE A 201 7.29 -2.77 -1.94
N SER A 202 6.42 -3.75 -2.20
CA SER A 202 5.94 -4.08 -3.54
C SER A 202 4.51 -4.60 -3.47
N PHE A 203 3.72 -4.33 -4.52
CA PHE A 203 2.43 -4.97 -4.71
C PHE A 203 2.59 -6.41 -5.19
N ALA A 204 1.68 -7.30 -4.78
CA ALA A 204 1.68 -8.71 -5.20
C ALA A 204 1.65 -8.89 -6.74
N GLY A 205 0.94 -7.99 -7.44
CA GLY A 205 0.71 -8.08 -8.87
C GLY A 205 -0.28 -9.18 -9.25
N THR A 206 -0.41 -9.41 -10.56
CA THR A 206 -1.28 -10.47 -11.11
C THR A 206 -0.43 -11.55 -11.76
N ALA A 207 -0.64 -12.82 -11.42
CA ALA A 207 0.09 -13.93 -12.05
C ALA A 207 -0.05 -13.91 -13.58
N LYS A 208 1.05 -14.11 -14.30
CA LYS A 208 1.02 -14.25 -15.75
C LYS A 208 0.41 -15.59 -16.12
N ALA A 209 -0.54 -15.59 -17.06
CA ALA A 209 -0.95 -16.81 -17.73
C ALA A 209 0.26 -17.41 -18.46
N LEU A 210 0.51 -18.69 -18.25
CA LEU A 210 1.64 -19.41 -18.83
C LEU A 210 1.22 -20.34 -19.97
N ASP A 211 -0.08 -20.37 -20.31
CA ASP A 211 -0.68 -21.26 -21.30
C ASP A 211 -0.16 -21.04 -22.73
N ASP A 212 0.40 -19.87 -23.01
CA ASP A 212 1.05 -19.56 -24.29
C ASP A 212 2.40 -20.30 -24.48
N TYR A 213 3.03 -20.75 -23.40
CA TYR A 213 4.29 -21.49 -23.45
C TYR A 213 3.99 -22.97 -23.70
N ARG A 214 3.79 -23.31 -24.97
CA ARG A 214 3.33 -24.63 -25.42
C ARG A 214 4.24 -25.30 -26.44
N GLU A 215 5.21 -24.57 -26.97
CA GLU A 215 6.15 -25.09 -27.97
C GLU A 215 7.37 -25.67 -27.27
N PHE A 216 7.90 -26.78 -27.78
CA PHE A 216 9.08 -27.46 -27.23
C PHE A 216 10.09 -27.72 -28.34
N ASP A 217 11.36 -27.54 -28.01
CA ASP A 217 12.44 -27.97 -28.90
C ASP A 217 12.75 -29.46 -28.63
N PRO A 218 13.09 -30.26 -29.66
CA PRO A 218 13.47 -31.66 -29.46
C PRO A 218 14.58 -31.81 -28.42
N GLY A 219 14.32 -32.60 -27.36
CA GLY A 219 15.28 -32.82 -26.28
C GLY A 219 15.41 -31.69 -25.25
N ASN A 220 14.63 -30.60 -25.38
CA ASN A 220 14.57 -29.53 -24.38
C ASN A 220 13.19 -29.50 -23.71
N PRO A 221 13.09 -29.80 -22.41
CA PRO A 221 11.82 -29.81 -21.68
C PRO A 221 11.30 -28.41 -21.32
N ASP A 222 12.07 -27.33 -21.58
CA ASP A 222 11.65 -25.96 -21.28
C ASP A 222 10.73 -25.41 -22.39
N PRO A 223 9.44 -25.14 -22.09
CA PRO A 223 8.53 -24.65 -23.09
C PRO A 223 8.85 -23.20 -23.47
N TRP A 224 8.60 -22.87 -24.74
CA TRP A 224 8.76 -21.53 -25.27
C TRP A 224 7.50 -21.03 -25.95
N LYS A 225 7.46 -19.71 -26.16
CA LYS A 225 6.46 -19.05 -27.00
C LYS A 225 7.11 -18.12 -28.01
N ASN A 226 6.41 -17.87 -29.12
CA ASN A 226 6.90 -16.97 -30.15
C ASN A 226 6.83 -15.50 -29.69
N GLY A 227 7.93 -14.78 -29.83
CA GLY A 227 8.07 -13.37 -29.47
C GLY A 227 8.52 -12.50 -30.65
N ASP A 228 8.39 -11.18 -30.50
CA ASP A 228 8.85 -10.21 -31.51
C ASP A 228 10.38 -10.11 -31.53
N LEU A 229 10.96 -10.26 -32.73
CA LEU A 229 12.39 -10.11 -33.03
C LEU A 229 12.72 -8.70 -33.59
N SER A 230 11.72 -7.83 -33.75
CA SER A 230 11.83 -6.49 -34.33
C SER A 230 11.67 -5.36 -33.30
N LYS A 231 11.93 -4.12 -33.72
CA LYS A 231 11.64 -2.89 -32.97
C LYS A 231 10.86 -1.90 -33.84
N PRO A 232 10.07 -0.98 -33.24
CA PRO A 232 9.26 0.01 -33.98
C PRO A 232 10.12 1.17 -34.51
N HIS A 233 11.10 0.86 -35.36
CA HIS A 233 11.93 1.84 -36.05
C HIS A 233 12.01 1.50 -37.53
N THR A 234 11.97 2.53 -38.38
CA THR A 234 12.17 2.36 -39.81
C THR A 234 13.63 2.09 -40.14
N TYR A 235 13.89 1.55 -41.33
CA TYR A 235 15.26 1.28 -41.78
C TYR A 235 16.12 2.55 -41.87
N ARG A 236 15.52 3.71 -42.20
CA ARG A 236 16.21 5.02 -42.18
C ARG A 236 16.58 5.47 -40.76
N GLN A 237 15.72 5.20 -39.77
CA GLN A 237 15.99 5.57 -38.37
C GLN A 237 17.06 4.67 -37.73
N ARG A 238 17.17 3.42 -38.18
CA ARG A 238 18.16 2.45 -37.67
C ARG A 238 18.71 1.57 -38.80
N PRO A 239 19.63 2.08 -39.64
CA PRO A 239 20.17 1.34 -40.79
C PRO A 239 20.84 0.03 -40.39
N ASN A 240 21.59 0.01 -39.29
CA ASN A 240 22.32 -1.19 -38.81
C ASN A 240 21.39 -2.34 -38.37
N GLY A 241 20.08 -2.10 -38.22
CA GLY A 241 19.08 -3.13 -37.93
C GLY A 241 18.40 -3.70 -39.17
N PHE A 242 18.70 -3.16 -40.35
CA PHE A 242 18.06 -3.51 -41.61
C PHE A 242 19.00 -4.36 -42.47
N TYR A 243 18.92 -5.68 -42.29
CA TYR A 243 19.74 -6.65 -43.00
C TYR A 243 18.98 -7.96 -43.22
N ALA A 244 19.35 -8.71 -44.24
CA ALA A 244 18.78 -10.02 -44.50
C ALA A 244 19.28 -11.05 -43.47
N VAL A 245 18.41 -11.98 -43.07
CA VAL A 245 18.77 -13.07 -42.15
C VAL A 245 18.77 -14.39 -42.89
N HIS A 246 19.81 -15.20 -42.66
CA HIS A 246 19.98 -16.53 -43.27
C HIS A 246 19.49 -17.62 -42.32
N ASP A 247 18.69 -18.54 -42.84
CA ASP A 247 18.44 -19.86 -42.24
C ASP A 247 19.44 -20.86 -42.84
N PRO A 248 20.48 -21.27 -42.10
CA PRO A 248 21.50 -22.18 -42.62
C PRO A 248 20.99 -23.62 -42.79
N ALA A 249 19.89 -24.00 -42.12
CA ALA A 249 19.38 -25.38 -42.19
C ALA A 249 18.69 -25.66 -43.53
N GLU A 250 17.97 -24.68 -44.07
CA GLU A 250 17.22 -24.80 -45.32
C GLU A 250 17.87 -24.02 -46.47
N ASP A 251 18.97 -23.30 -46.20
CA ASP A 251 19.59 -22.32 -47.10
C ASP A 251 18.57 -21.31 -47.66
N VAL A 252 17.91 -20.57 -46.76
CA VAL A 252 16.86 -19.59 -47.10
C VAL A 252 17.18 -18.22 -46.51
N TRP A 253 16.97 -17.17 -47.30
CA TRP A 253 17.19 -15.78 -46.89
C TRP A 253 15.86 -15.05 -46.67
N TYR A 254 15.76 -14.33 -45.54
CA TYR A 254 14.56 -13.58 -45.17
C TYR A 254 14.81 -12.07 -45.23
N PRO A 255 13.97 -11.32 -45.97
CA PRO A 255 14.13 -9.87 -46.10
C PRO A 255 13.69 -9.12 -44.83
N PRO A 256 14.39 -8.04 -44.43
CA PRO A 256 14.03 -7.22 -43.28
C PRO A 256 12.79 -6.37 -43.54
N ASN A 257 12.00 -6.09 -42.50
CA ASN A 257 10.84 -5.21 -42.60
C ASN A 257 11.29 -3.72 -42.60
N PRO A 258 10.99 -2.94 -43.65
CA PRO A 258 11.44 -1.54 -43.75
C PRO A 258 10.80 -0.60 -42.72
N ALA A 259 9.64 -0.97 -42.16
CA ALA A 259 8.95 -0.20 -41.12
C ALA A 259 9.30 -0.66 -39.69
N ARG A 260 9.93 -1.85 -39.54
CA ARG A 260 10.34 -2.43 -38.25
C ARG A 260 11.61 -3.22 -38.41
N VAL A 261 12.74 -2.63 -38.05
CA VAL A 261 14.06 -3.28 -38.15
C VAL A 261 14.30 -4.32 -37.05
N TRP A 262 15.32 -5.17 -37.22
CA TRP A 262 15.69 -6.18 -36.24
C TRP A 262 16.17 -5.58 -34.92
N ALA A 263 15.84 -6.24 -33.81
CA ALA A 263 16.21 -5.81 -32.46
C ALA A 263 17.70 -6.03 -32.14
N PHE A 264 18.35 -6.94 -32.87
CA PHE A 264 19.72 -7.40 -32.72
C PHE A 264 20.57 -6.92 -33.91
N ALA A 265 21.88 -6.77 -33.70
CA ALA A 265 22.80 -6.40 -34.78
C ALA A 265 23.27 -7.66 -35.53
N SER A 266 23.55 -7.52 -36.83
CA SER A 266 24.27 -8.55 -37.58
C SER A 266 25.76 -8.46 -37.27
N ALA A 267 26.43 -9.60 -37.14
CA ALA A 267 27.89 -9.68 -37.01
C ALA A 267 28.61 -8.94 -38.15
N GLY A 268 28.08 -9.02 -39.38
CA GLY A 268 28.65 -8.34 -40.56
C GLY A 268 28.51 -6.82 -40.55
N GLN A 269 27.65 -6.28 -39.67
CA GLN A 269 27.38 -4.84 -39.52
C GLN A 269 28.05 -4.26 -38.25
N THR A 270 28.85 -5.07 -37.54
CA THR A 270 29.54 -4.65 -36.30
C THR A 270 30.95 -4.13 -36.60
N ARG A 271 31.40 -3.13 -35.84
CA ARG A 271 32.76 -2.60 -36.00
C ARG A 271 33.77 -3.54 -35.32
N PRO A 272 34.97 -3.76 -35.89
CA PRO A 272 36.03 -4.53 -35.22
C PRO A 272 36.29 -3.99 -33.81
N GLY A 273 36.21 -4.86 -32.79
CA GLY A 273 36.42 -4.50 -31.37
C GLY A 273 35.20 -3.90 -30.64
N GLN A 274 34.04 -3.79 -31.30
CA GLN A 274 32.81 -3.31 -30.66
C GLN A 274 32.31 -4.33 -29.63
N LYS A 275 32.39 -3.98 -28.33
CA LYS A 275 31.76 -4.78 -27.26
C LYS A 275 30.24 -4.67 -27.37
N LEU A 276 29.59 -5.75 -27.82
CA LEU A 276 28.14 -5.84 -27.86
C LEU A 276 27.60 -6.22 -26.48
N ARG A 277 26.55 -5.52 -26.04
CA ARG A 277 25.82 -5.85 -24.79
C ARG A 277 24.87 -7.05 -24.95
N ARG A 278 24.61 -7.50 -26.17
CA ARG A 278 23.69 -8.58 -26.54
C ARG A 278 24.32 -9.42 -27.65
N GLN A 279 23.84 -10.65 -27.82
CA GLN A 279 24.21 -11.51 -28.95
C GLN A 279 23.85 -10.88 -30.30
N THR A 280 24.55 -11.30 -31.34
CA THR A 280 24.25 -10.99 -32.75
C THR A 280 23.11 -11.86 -33.27
N MET A 281 22.49 -11.47 -34.39
CA MET A 281 21.44 -12.28 -35.02
C MET A 281 21.96 -13.67 -35.40
N GLU A 282 23.17 -13.77 -35.94
CA GLU A 282 23.78 -15.01 -36.37
C GLU A 282 24.03 -15.96 -35.19
N GLN A 283 24.41 -15.42 -34.02
CA GLN A 283 24.50 -16.19 -32.78
C GLN A 283 23.13 -16.71 -32.34
N LEU A 284 22.08 -15.88 -32.41
CA LEU A 284 20.72 -16.31 -32.09
C LEU A 284 20.22 -17.40 -33.05
N VAL A 285 20.56 -17.31 -34.34
CA VAL A 285 20.24 -18.36 -35.32
C VAL A 285 20.96 -19.65 -34.97
N ALA A 286 22.27 -19.60 -34.69
CA ALA A 286 23.07 -20.76 -34.33
C ALA A 286 22.59 -21.45 -33.04
N GLU A 287 22.10 -20.67 -32.08
CA GLU A 287 21.52 -21.16 -30.82
C GLU A 287 20.07 -21.62 -30.95
N GLY A 288 19.49 -21.59 -32.16
CA GLY A 288 18.11 -22.01 -32.41
C GLY A 288 17.07 -21.09 -31.77
N ARG A 289 17.43 -19.83 -31.45
CA ARG A 289 16.56 -18.81 -30.85
C ARG A 289 15.64 -18.11 -31.85
N VAL A 290 15.92 -18.22 -33.15
CA VAL A 290 15.11 -17.61 -34.22
C VAL A 290 14.08 -18.62 -34.74
N VAL A 291 12.84 -18.16 -34.89
CA VAL A 291 11.76 -18.95 -35.49
C VAL A 291 11.59 -18.54 -36.95
N PHE A 292 11.94 -19.44 -37.86
CA PHE A 292 11.78 -19.23 -39.30
C PHE A 292 10.37 -19.68 -39.74
N PRO A 293 9.59 -18.81 -40.42
CA PRO A 293 8.26 -19.16 -40.89
C PRO A 293 8.35 -20.14 -42.08
N ARG A 294 7.58 -21.23 -41.99
CA ARG A 294 7.52 -22.33 -42.98
C ARG A 294 6.16 -22.46 -43.68
N ARG A 295 5.32 -21.42 -43.63
CA ARG A 295 3.94 -21.46 -44.18
C ARG A 295 3.89 -21.49 -45.71
N GLN A 296 4.90 -20.96 -46.37
CA GLN A 296 5.00 -20.88 -47.83
C GLN A 296 6.40 -21.32 -48.26
N PRO A 297 6.54 -22.04 -49.39
CA PRO A 297 7.84 -22.44 -49.90
C PRO A 297 8.67 -21.20 -50.29
N PRO A 298 10.01 -21.24 -50.13
CA PRO A 298 10.88 -20.17 -50.60
C PRO A 298 10.79 -20.00 -52.13
N ALA A 299 10.93 -18.76 -52.60
CA ALA A 299 10.99 -18.44 -54.02
C ALA A 299 12.43 -18.16 -54.47
N VAL A 300 12.76 -18.48 -55.72
CA VAL A 300 14.05 -18.13 -56.33
C VAL A 300 13.80 -17.23 -57.52
N TYR A 301 14.55 -16.15 -57.61
CA TYR A 301 14.44 -15.17 -58.69
C TYR A 301 15.69 -15.24 -59.57
N PRO A 302 15.58 -15.68 -60.84
CA PRO A 302 16.76 -15.91 -61.69
C PRO A 302 17.45 -14.62 -62.14
N SER A 303 16.76 -13.48 -62.08
CA SER A 303 17.30 -12.17 -62.46
C SER A 303 16.63 -11.04 -61.68
N ALA A 304 17.29 -9.87 -61.65
CA ALA A 304 16.71 -8.66 -61.05
C ALA A 304 15.39 -8.24 -61.74
N ALA A 305 15.26 -8.48 -63.06
CA ALA A 305 14.03 -8.22 -63.80
C ALA A 305 12.88 -9.12 -63.30
N ALA A 306 13.13 -10.43 -63.13
CA ALA A 306 12.14 -11.37 -62.61
C ALA A 306 11.73 -11.03 -61.17
N LEU A 307 12.68 -10.60 -60.33
CA LEU A 307 12.38 -10.16 -58.97
C LEU A 307 11.49 -8.91 -58.95
N ARG A 308 11.79 -7.90 -59.78
CA ARG A 308 10.97 -6.67 -59.88
C ARG A 308 9.56 -6.95 -60.38
N GLU A 309 9.41 -7.83 -61.36
CA GLU A 309 8.11 -8.28 -61.85
C GLU A 309 7.32 -8.98 -60.73
N ALA A 310 7.96 -9.89 -59.98
CA ALA A 310 7.33 -10.57 -58.86
C ALA A 310 6.91 -9.60 -57.74
N ILE A 311 7.69 -8.56 -57.46
CA ILE A 311 7.31 -7.50 -56.51
C ILE A 311 6.08 -6.74 -57.00
N ARG A 312 6.05 -6.32 -58.27
CA ARG A 312 4.90 -5.60 -58.87
C ARG A 312 3.64 -6.47 -58.91
N ALA A 313 3.78 -7.76 -59.18
CA ALA A 313 2.69 -8.73 -59.19
C ALA A 313 2.23 -9.16 -57.77
N GLY A 314 2.94 -8.76 -56.71
CA GLY A 314 2.63 -9.16 -55.33
C GLY A 314 2.97 -10.61 -55.00
N HIS A 315 3.76 -11.29 -55.85
CA HIS A 315 4.21 -12.67 -55.65
C HIS A 315 5.54 -12.76 -54.90
N ALA A 316 6.24 -11.63 -54.68
CA ALA A 316 7.45 -11.58 -53.86
C ALA A 316 7.15 -11.48 -52.35
N PRO A 317 8.09 -11.88 -51.48
CA PRO A 317 7.99 -11.64 -50.05
C PRO A 317 7.64 -10.18 -49.73
N ARG A 318 6.62 -9.97 -48.90
CA ARG A 318 5.99 -8.67 -48.59
C ARG A 318 6.96 -7.51 -48.26
N PHE A 319 8.12 -7.82 -47.70
CA PHE A 319 9.11 -6.83 -47.28
C PHE A 319 10.10 -6.43 -48.38
N LEU A 320 10.15 -7.15 -49.50
CA LEU A 320 10.80 -6.71 -50.73
C LEU A 320 9.86 -5.72 -51.43
N ARG A 321 10.27 -4.46 -51.53
CA ARG A 321 9.48 -3.37 -52.12
C ARG A 321 10.35 -2.49 -52.99
N LEU A 322 9.75 -1.93 -54.03
CA LEU A 322 10.34 -0.89 -54.87
C LEU A 322 10.04 0.50 -54.27
N GLY A 323 10.86 1.48 -54.60
CA GLY A 323 10.78 2.85 -54.10
C GLY A 323 11.13 2.97 -52.61
N LEU A 324 11.92 2.03 -52.08
CA LEU A 324 12.33 2.11 -50.68
C LEU A 324 13.41 3.18 -50.48
N PHE A 325 14.42 3.20 -51.35
CA PHE A 325 15.64 3.99 -51.26
C PHE A 325 15.56 5.29 -52.07
N ASP A 326 16.47 6.23 -51.79
CA ASP A 326 16.47 7.55 -52.41
C ASP A 326 17.14 7.52 -53.79
N THR A 327 18.04 6.55 -54.01
CA THR A 327 18.76 6.36 -55.28
C THR A 327 18.44 5.02 -55.94
N PRO A 328 18.37 4.95 -57.29
CA PRO A 328 18.22 3.68 -58.02
C PRO A 328 19.35 2.67 -57.74
N GLU A 329 20.56 3.16 -57.46
CA GLU A 329 21.74 2.34 -57.19
C GLU A 329 21.61 1.57 -55.88
N GLU A 330 21.14 2.21 -54.80
CA GLU A 330 20.88 1.57 -53.51
C GLU A 330 19.78 0.50 -53.62
N GLU A 331 18.74 0.77 -54.42
CA GLU A 331 17.68 -0.20 -54.67
C GLU A 331 18.19 -1.39 -55.48
N GLU A 332 19.04 -1.17 -56.47
CA GLU A 332 19.67 -2.26 -57.23
C GLU A 332 20.56 -3.10 -56.33
N GLU A 333 21.40 -2.51 -55.48
CA GLU A 333 22.26 -3.24 -54.53
C GLU A 333 21.42 -4.10 -53.56
N TYR A 334 20.35 -3.52 -53.01
CA TYR A 334 19.44 -4.23 -52.12
C TYR A 334 18.75 -5.42 -52.80
N LEU A 335 18.26 -5.24 -54.04
CA LEU A 335 17.57 -6.31 -54.77
C LEU A 335 18.54 -7.37 -55.29
N ALA A 336 19.72 -6.96 -55.77
CA ALA A 336 20.76 -7.84 -56.28
C ALA A 336 21.19 -8.88 -55.24
N PHE A 337 21.16 -8.52 -53.95
CA PHE A 337 21.45 -9.46 -52.87
C PHE A 337 20.57 -10.72 -52.90
N TYR A 338 19.32 -10.63 -53.35
CA TYR A 338 18.34 -11.74 -53.33
C TYR A 338 18.26 -12.52 -54.65
N VAL A 339 18.89 -12.02 -55.72
CA VAL A 339 18.89 -12.70 -57.02
C VAL A 339 19.65 -14.02 -56.92
N GLY A 340 19.06 -15.09 -57.45
CA GLY A 340 19.60 -16.45 -57.40
C GLY A 340 19.52 -17.13 -56.03
N LYS A 341 19.09 -16.44 -54.97
CA LYS A 341 18.92 -17.01 -53.63
C LYS A 341 17.51 -17.54 -53.41
N ARG A 342 17.36 -18.50 -52.50
CA ARG A 342 16.06 -18.93 -51.99
C ARG A 342 15.57 -17.91 -50.97
N VAL A 343 14.47 -17.25 -51.25
CA VAL A 343 13.92 -16.15 -50.43
C VAL A 343 12.64 -16.61 -49.72
N GLY A 344 12.64 -16.51 -48.40
CA GLY A 344 11.54 -16.93 -47.54
C GLY A 344 10.44 -15.86 -47.38
N PHE A 345 9.23 -16.33 -47.08
CA PHE A 345 8.06 -15.48 -46.83
C PHE A 345 7.74 -15.39 -45.33
N GLY A 346 7.22 -14.25 -44.89
CA GLY A 346 6.75 -14.03 -43.52
C GLY A 346 7.72 -13.26 -42.64
N THR A 347 7.40 -13.17 -41.36
CA THR A 347 8.20 -12.46 -40.35
C THR A 347 8.88 -13.46 -39.43
N LEU A 348 10.17 -13.26 -39.17
CA LEU A 348 10.92 -14.05 -38.21
C LEU A 348 10.42 -13.82 -36.79
N GLY A 349 10.39 -14.89 -36.02
CA GLY A 349 10.05 -14.87 -34.60
C GLY A 349 11.27 -15.06 -33.69
N TYR A 350 11.09 -14.81 -32.41
CA TYR A 350 12.08 -15.05 -31.36
C TYR A 350 11.53 -16.03 -30.33
N LYS A 351 12.23 -17.13 -30.06
CA LYS A 351 11.84 -18.07 -29.00
C LYS A 351 12.07 -17.43 -27.64
N ARG A 352 11.00 -17.26 -26.87
CA ARG A 352 11.06 -16.84 -25.47
C ARG A 352 10.80 -18.06 -24.60
N PHE A 353 11.84 -18.51 -23.90
CA PHE A 353 11.74 -19.66 -23.00
C PHE A 353 11.10 -19.27 -21.67
N ARG A 354 10.37 -20.20 -21.06
CA ARG A 354 9.70 -19.96 -19.78
C ARG A 354 10.71 -19.74 -18.65
N SER A 355 11.82 -20.48 -18.65
CA SER A 355 12.89 -20.33 -17.66
C SER A 355 13.56 -18.95 -17.66
N GLU A 356 13.52 -18.22 -18.79
CA GLU A 356 14.11 -16.88 -18.93
C GLU A 356 13.21 -15.75 -18.40
N MET A 357 12.02 -16.09 -17.91
CA MET A 357 11.05 -15.12 -17.42
C MET A 357 11.53 -14.48 -16.12
N ARG A 358 11.92 -13.20 -16.19
CA ARG A 358 12.42 -12.44 -15.03
C ARG A 358 11.37 -12.16 -13.95
N THR A 359 10.09 -12.09 -14.31
CA THR A 359 8.99 -11.84 -13.37
C THR A 359 7.79 -12.70 -13.71
N THR A 360 7.23 -13.38 -12.71
CA THR A 360 6.05 -14.25 -12.87
C THR A 360 4.72 -13.49 -12.76
N SER A 361 4.75 -12.24 -12.28
CA SER A 361 3.58 -11.37 -12.17
C SER A 361 3.64 -10.16 -13.12
N LYS A 362 2.46 -9.67 -13.49
CA LYS A 362 2.23 -8.39 -14.15
C LYS A 362 2.04 -7.30 -13.07
N PRO A 363 2.52 -6.08 -13.30
CA PRO A 363 2.33 -4.97 -12.36
C PRO A 363 0.85 -4.56 -12.28
N VAL A 364 0.48 -3.91 -11.18
CA VAL A 364 -0.87 -3.37 -10.95
C VAL A 364 -1.01 -2.03 -11.69
N SER A 365 -2.18 -1.80 -12.30
CA SER A 365 -2.53 -0.52 -12.92
C SER A 365 -2.98 0.50 -11.88
N THR A 366 -2.68 1.77 -12.10
CA THR A 366 -3.19 2.88 -11.26
C THR A 366 -4.67 3.16 -11.50
N TRP A 367 -5.28 2.60 -12.54
CA TRP A 367 -6.70 2.72 -12.79
C TRP A 367 -7.50 1.69 -11.96
N ILE A 368 -8.52 2.17 -11.23
CA ILE A 368 -9.47 1.31 -10.52
C ILE A 368 -10.83 1.41 -11.21
N ALA A 369 -11.19 0.35 -11.91
CA ALA A 369 -12.42 0.27 -12.71
C ALA A 369 -13.63 -0.18 -11.87
N GLY A 370 -14.82 0.16 -12.34
CA GLY A 370 -16.06 -0.33 -11.74
C GLY A 370 -16.22 -1.84 -11.88
N LEU A 371 -16.82 -2.50 -10.87
CA LEU A 371 -17.10 -3.95 -10.89
C LEU A 371 -17.87 -4.42 -12.14
N ARG A 372 -18.70 -3.55 -12.73
CA ARG A 372 -19.57 -3.86 -13.87
C ARG A 372 -18.93 -3.57 -15.24
N GLU A 373 -17.73 -3.02 -15.28
CA GLU A 373 -17.04 -2.71 -16.53
C GLU A 373 -16.45 -3.99 -17.15
N ALA A 374 -16.58 -4.17 -18.47
CA ALA A 374 -16.10 -5.38 -19.14
C ALA A 374 -14.58 -5.58 -18.95
N ALA A 375 -14.16 -6.82 -18.67
CA ALA A 375 -12.75 -7.17 -18.60
C ALA A 375 -12.23 -7.54 -20.00
N ASN A 376 -11.22 -6.83 -20.50
CA ASN A 376 -10.38 -7.24 -21.62
C ASN A 376 -9.09 -7.92 -21.09
N GLU A 377 -8.19 -8.40 -21.95
CA GLU A 377 -6.90 -9.02 -21.54
C GLU A 377 -6.02 -8.07 -20.66
N GLU A 378 -6.20 -6.76 -20.79
CA GLU A 378 -5.59 -5.72 -19.95
C GLU A 378 -6.28 -5.58 -18.57
N GLY A 379 -7.52 -6.04 -18.44
CA GLY A 379 -8.32 -5.99 -17.22
C GLY A 379 -7.76 -6.82 -16.06
N ALA A 380 -6.86 -7.76 -16.32
CA ALA A 380 -6.23 -8.59 -15.28
C ALA A 380 -5.30 -7.80 -14.35
N THR A 381 -4.76 -6.66 -14.82
CA THR A 381 -3.89 -5.78 -14.01
C THR A 381 -4.65 -4.63 -13.37
N ILE A 382 -5.92 -4.43 -13.73
CA ILE A 382 -6.77 -3.33 -13.27
C ILE A 382 -7.50 -3.75 -12.01
N LEU A 383 -7.37 -2.97 -10.94
CA LEU A 383 -8.14 -3.19 -9.73
C LEU A 383 -9.62 -2.90 -9.97
N ARG A 384 -10.48 -3.64 -9.28
CA ARG A 384 -11.92 -3.50 -9.42
C ARG A 384 -12.56 -3.11 -8.10
N SER A 385 -13.47 -2.16 -8.19
CA SER A 385 -14.15 -1.61 -7.02
C SER A 385 -15.62 -1.31 -7.31
N GLY A 386 -16.43 -1.36 -6.26
CA GLY A 386 -17.79 -0.84 -6.28
C GLY A 386 -17.80 0.70 -6.32
N LEU A 387 -19.00 1.25 -6.40
CA LEU A 387 -19.27 2.68 -6.33
C LEU A 387 -19.68 3.06 -4.90
N ASN A 388 -19.70 4.36 -4.57
CA ASN A 388 -20.12 4.84 -3.25
C ASN A 388 -21.49 4.27 -2.82
N ALA A 389 -22.42 4.13 -3.76
CA ALA A 389 -23.74 3.56 -3.52
C ALA A 389 -23.70 2.10 -3.01
N ASP A 390 -22.72 1.31 -3.44
CA ASP A 390 -22.58 -0.09 -3.01
C ASP A 390 -22.15 -0.15 -1.52
N GLY A 391 -21.27 0.75 -1.09
CA GLY A 391 -20.87 0.90 0.31
C GLY A 391 -22.05 1.27 1.21
N THR A 392 -22.81 2.30 0.81
CA THR A 392 -24.00 2.75 1.55
C THR A 392 -25.05 1.65 1.64
N ALA A 393 -25.31 0.92 0.55
CA ALA A 393 -26.26 -0.17 0.52
C ALA A 393 -25.86 -1.32 1.47
N LEU A 394 -24.57 -1.70 1.47
CA LEU A 394 -24.06 -2.75 2.35
C LEU A 394 -24.19 -2.34 3.82
N LEU A 395 -23.73 -1.14 4.19
CA LEU A 395 -23.80 -0.67 5.58
C LEU A 395 -25.25 -0.56 6.07
N GLY A 396 -26.14 -0.03 5.23
CA GLY A 396 -27.57 0.06 5.53
C GLY A 396 -28.25 -1.30 5.68
N GLN A 397 -27.73 -2.36 5.07
CA GLN A 397 -28.19 -3.74 5.32
C GLN A 397 -27.66 -4.28 6.65
N MET A 398 -26.39 -4.02 6.95
CA MET A 398 -25.76 -4.51 8.17
C MET A 398 -26.36 -3.86 9.41
N LEU A 399 -26.61 -2.55 9.40
CA LEU A 399 -27.07 -1.80 10.58
C LEU A 399 -28.60 -1.68 10.71
N GLN A 400 -29.36 -2.50 9.99
CA GLN A 400 -30.83 -2.48 10.09
C GLN A 400 -31.28 -2.66 11.54
N GLY A 401 -32.21 -1.79 11.97
CA GLY A 401 -32.82 -1.83 13.30
C GLY A 401 -32.00 -1.19 14.43
N THR A 402 -30.79 -0.70 14.15
CA THR A 402 -29.94 -0.04 15.17
C THR A 402 -30.26 1.44 15.37
N GLY A 403 -30.85 2.08 14.35
CA GLY A 403 -31.02 3.55 14.31
C GLY A 403 -29.73 4.32 14.02
N ALA A 404 -28.59 3.63 13.83
CA ALA A 404 -27.32 4.26 13.50
C ALA A 404 -27.32 4.75 12.04
N GLU A 405 -26.95 6.01 11.86
CA GLU A 405 -26.80 6.64 10.56
C GLU A 405 -25.32 6.94 10.30
N PHE A 406 -24.84 6.55 9.12
CA PHE A 406 -23.51 6.88 8.66
C PHE A 406 -23.53 7.10 7.15
N SER A 407 -22.93 8.20 6.72
CA SER A 407 -22.93 8.61 5.33
C SER A 407 -21.59 8.26 4.68
N TYR A 408 -21.65 7.89 3.39
CA TYR A 408 -20.47 7.72 2.53
C TYR A 408 -19.44 6.66 2.96
N PRO A 409 -19.83 5.47 3.45
CA PRO A 409 -18.85 4.41 3.68
C PRO A 409 -18.19 3.98 2.35
N LYS A 410 -16.87 3.81 2.37
CA LYS A 410 -16.15 3.28 1.21
C LYS A 410 -16.63 1.85 0.87
N PRO A 411 -16.63 1.44 -0.41
CA PRO A 411 -17.07 0.10 -0.78
C PRO A 411 -16.12 -0.97 -0.26
N LEU A 412 -16.67 -2.08 0.24
CA LEU A 412 -15.88 -3.22 0.74
C LEU A 412 -14.89 -3.74 -0.31
N SER A 413 -15.33 -3.81 -1.58
CA SER A 413 -14.51 -4.29 -2.69
C SER A 413 -13.31 -3.39 -3.01
N LEU A 414 -13.38 -2.09 -2.73
CA LEU A 414 -12.24 -1.19 -2.88
C LEU A 414 -11.11 -1.63 -1.94
N LEU A 415 -11.43 -1.75 -0.66
CA LEU A 415 -10.50 -2.09 0.39
C LEU A 415 -9.97 -3.51 0.20
N GLN A 416 -10.82 -4.48 -0.15
CA GLN A 416 -10.38 -5.84 -0.43
C GLN A 416 -9.39 -5.89 -1.61
N SER A 417 -9.64 -5.14 -2.69
CA SER A 417 -8.75 -5.08 -3.85
C SER A 417 -7.40 -4.46 -3.51
N LEU A 418 -7.38 -3.36 -2.76
CA LEU A 418 -6.15 -2.68 -2.32
C LEU A 418 -5.35 -3.54 -1.34
N LEU A 419 -6.00 -4.03 -0.27
CA LEU A 419 -5.34 -4.82 0.77
C LEU A 419 -4.83 -6.16 0.24
N ARG A 420 -5.53 -6.82 -0.70
CA ARG A 420 -5.04 -8.04 -1.35
C ARG A 420 -3.71 -7.82 -2.06
N GLN A 421 -3.50 -6.63 -2.63
CA GLN A 421 -2.25 -6.31 -3.31
C GLN A 421 -1.16 -5.85 -2.33
N ALA A 422 -1.55 -5.17 -1.25
CA ALA A 422 -0.64 -4.54 -0.30
C ALA A 422 -0.20 -5.43 0.86
N THR A 423 -0.90 -6.54 1.14
CA THR A 423 -0.72 -7.36 2.36
C THR A 423 -0.74 -8.87 2.09
N GLY A 424 0.02 -9.62 2.87
CA GLY A 424 0.00 -11.08 2.95
C GLY A 424 -0.56 -11.61 4.28
N PRO A 425 -0.57 -12.93 4.49
CA PRO A 425 -0.90 -13.55 5.78
C PRO A 425 -0.06 -12.97 6.94
N GLY A 426 -0.65 -12.82 8.13
CA GLY A 426 -0.01 -12.29 9.35
C GLY A 426 0.25 -10.79 9.40
N ASP A 427 0.13 -10.09 8.26
CA ASP A 427 0.37 -8.66 8.19
C ASP A 427 -0.66 -7.85 8.99
N LEU A 428 -0.21 -6.74 9.57
CA LEU A 428 -1.01 -5.82 10.37
C LEU A 428 -1.49 -4.62 9.53
N VAL A 429 -2.80 -4.39 9.52
CA VAL A 429 -3.45 -3.28 8.83
C VAL A 429 -3.96 -2.25 9.83
N LEU A 430 -3.63 -0.98 9.65
CA LEU A 430 -4.11 0.12 10.50
C LEU A 430 -4.99 1.07 9.68
N ASP A 431 -6.10 1.49 10.28
CA ASP A 431 -6.93 2.58 9.78
C ASP A 431 -7.34 3.49 10.94
N PHE A 432 -6.71 4.66 11.01
CA PHE A 432 -6.96 5.65 12.06
C PHE A 432 -7.97 6.73 11.64
N PHE A 433 -8.68 6.51 10.53
CA PHE A 433 -9.88 7.24 10.12
C PHE A 433 -10.98 6.21 9.78
N ALA A 434 -11.20 5.26 10.69
CA ALA A 434 -11.93 4.04 10.38
C ALA A 434 -13.38 4.28 9.94
N GLY A 435 -14.02 5.36 10.44
CA GLY A 435 -15.40 5.72 10.15
C GLY A 435 -16.32 4.51 10.29
N SER A 436 -16.91 4.05 9.20
CA SER A 436 -17.78 2.86 9.22
C SER A 436 -17.11 1.53 9.60
N GLY A 437 -15.78 1.40 9.64
CA GLY A 437 -15.08 0.13 9.90
C GLY A 437 -14.95 -0.78 8.67
N THR A 438 -14.92 -0.19 7.46
CA THR A 438 -14.82 -0.96 6.21
C THR A 438 -13.50 -1.71 6.09
N THR A 439 -12.40 -1.14 6.60
CA THR A 439 -11.06 -1.77 6.57
C THR A 439 -11.02 -3.10 7.32
N ALA A 440 -11.54 -3.17 8.55
CA ALA A 440 -11.60 -4.43 9.31
C ALA A 440 -12.48 -5.47 8.62
N HIS A 441 -13.64 -5.08 8.08
CA HIS A 441 -14.48 -5.98 7.31
C HIS A 441 -13.71 -6.55 6.09
N ALA A 442 -12.93 -5.73 5.38
CA ALA A 442 -12.11 -6.21 4.27
C ALA A 442 -11.02 -7.19 4.71
N VAL A 443 -10.37 -6.95 5.85
CA VAL A 443 -9.38 -7.86 6.44
C VAL A 443 -10.01 -9.21 6.77
N LEU A 444 -11.13 -9.23 7.49
CA LEU A 444 -11.85 -10.45 7.84
C LEU A 444 -12.29 -11.22 6.59
N ALA A 445 -12.82 -10.53 5.59
CA ALA A 445 -13.26 -11.15 4.34
C ALA A 445 -12.09 -11.76 3.55
N LEU A 446 -10.91 -11.12 3.55
CA LEU A 446 -9.71 -11.67 2.91
C LEU A 446 -9.17 -12.89 3.67
N ASN A 447 -9.20 -12.88 5.00
CA ASN A 447 -8.80 -14.04 5.81
C ASN A 447 -9.70 -15.25 5.51
N ALA A 448 -11.02 -15.03 5.51
CA ALA A 448 -12.00 -16.08 5.21
C ALA A 448 -11.88 -16.62 3.77
N GLU A 449 -11.72 -15.74 2.77
CA GLU A 449 -11.60 -16.14 1.36
C GLU A 449 -10.32 -16.93 1.09
N GLN A 450 -9.20 -16.53 1.71
CA GLN A 450 -7.89 -17.12 1.45
C GLN A 450 -7.51 -18.24 2.42
N GLN A 451 -8.34 -18.52 3.43
CA GLN A 451 -7.99 -19.42 4.55
C GLN A 451 -6.59 -19.08 5.09
N ALA A 452 -6.36 -17.79 5.34
CA ALA A 452 -5.03 -17.26 5.58
C ALA A 452 -4.48 -17.73 6.93
N GLU A 453 -3.31 -18.36 6.92
CA GLU A 453 -2.60 -18.80 8.12
C GLU A 453 -1.13 -18.31 8.08
N PRO A 454 -0.69 -17.46 9.03
CA PRO A 454 -1.51 -16.80 10.04
C PRO A 454 -2.49 -15.76 9.44
N GLU A 455 -3.60 -15.51 10.13
CA GLU A 455 -4.57 -14.49 9.74
C GLU A 455 -3.97 -13.07 9.72
N ARG A 456 -4.42 -12.22 8.79
CA ARG A 456 -4.14 -10.78 8.85
C ARG A 456 -4.82 -10.17 10.08
N ARG A 457 -4.18 -9.15 10.64
CA ARG A 457 -4.69 -8.42 11.81
C ARG A 457 -5.09 -7.00 11.45
N PHE A 458 -6.00 -6.39 12.21
CA PHE A 458 -6.41 -5.00 12.04
C PHE A 458 -6.35 -4.19 13.34
N MET A 459 -6.08 -2.90 13.19
CA MET A 459 -6.31 -1.87 14.21
C MET A 459 -7.14 -0.75 13.59
N LEU A 460 -8.27 -0.44 14.21
CA LEU A 460 -9.12 0.68 13.82
C LEU A 460 -9.07 1.78 14.89
N VAL A 461 -9.05 3.04 14.47
CA VAL A 461 -9.34 4.17 15.35
C VAL A 461 -10.51 4.96 14.79
N SER A 462 -11.50 5.22 15.63
CA SER A 462 -12.64 6.08 15.30
C SER A 462 -13.00 6.98 16.47
N SER A 463 -13.42 8.19 16.15
CA SER A 463 -13.89 9.15 17.16
C SER A 463 -15.34 8.89 17.57
N THR A 464 -15.76 9.53 18.65
CA THR A 464 -17.16 9.52 19.09
C THR A 464 -18.03 10.43 18.23
N GLU A 465 -17.49 11.60 17.82
CA GLU A 465 -18.25 12.72 17.20
C GLU A 465 -19.32 13.32 18.11
N ALA A 466 -19.23 13.07 19.42
CA ALA A 466 -20.10 13.70 20.40
C ALA A 466 -19.91 15.23 20.36
N GLY A 467 -21.01 15.96 20.29
CA GLY A 467 -21.01 17.43 20.26
C GLY A 467 -22.20 18.02 21.02
N PRO A 468 -22.27 19.35 21.18
CA PRO A 468 -23.31 20.00 21.99
C PRO A 468 -24.75 19.66 21.57
N GLY A 469 -24.98 19.36 20.28
CA GLY A 469 -26.28 18.98 19.74
C GLY A 469 -26.58 17.48 19.74
N ALA A 470 -25.58 16.64 19.99
CA ALA A 470 -25.72 15.18 20.01
C ALA A 470 -24.61 14.56 20.89
N PRO A 471 -24.67 14.76 22.23
CA PRO A 471 -23.60 14.33 23.14
C PRO A 471 -23.46 12.81 23.25
N GLU A 472 -24.52 12.07 22.94
CA GLU A 472 -24.54 10.60 22.99
C GLU A 472 -24.04 9.94 21.69
N ARG A 473 -23.80 10.73 20.63
CA ARG A 473 -23.33 10.22 19.36
C ARG A 473 -21.96 9.59 19.56
N ASN A 474 -21.84 8.32 19.17
CA ASN A 474 -20.58 7.61 19.22
C ASN A 474 -20.42 6.74 17.96
N VAL A 475 -19.82 7.30 16.91
CA VAL A 475 -19.62 6.58 15.64
C VAL A 475 -18.76 5.33 15.83
N CYS A 476 -17.72 5.39 16.68
CA CYS A 476 -16.90 4.23 17.00
C CYS A 476 -17.74 3.06 17.55
N ARG A 477 -18.54 3.31 18.58
CA ARG A 477 -19.36 2.28 19.24
C ARG A 477 -20.54 1.83 18.36
N ASP A 478 -21.29 2.79 17.83
CA ASP A 478 -22.61 2.55 17.25
C ASP A 478 -22.54 2.15 15.76
N VAL A 479 -21.45 2.50 15.06
CA VAL A 479 -21.27 2.21 13.63
C VAL A 479 -20.07 1.30 13.41
N THR A 480 -18.86 1.72 13.81
CA THR A 480 -17.61 0.99 13.51
C THR A 480 -17.64 -0.40 14.15
N ARG A 481 -17.83 -0.44 15.48
CA ARG A 481 -17.85 -1.67 16.27
C ARG A 481 -19.03 -2.56 15.89
N GLU A 482 -20.22 -1.98 15.68
CA GLU A 482 -21.40 -2.76 15.29
C GLU A 482 -21.25 -3.39 13.89
N ARG A 483 -20.69 -2.67 12.92
CA ARG A 483 -20.40 -3.23 11.59
C ARG A 483 -19.43 -4.41 11.70
N VAL A 484 -18.33 -4.25 12.45
CA VAL A 484 -17.31 -5.31 12.58
C VAL A 484 -17.87 -6.50 13.35
N ALA A 485 -18.60 -6.28 14.44
CA ALA A 485 -19.26 -7.35 15.20
C ALA A 485 -20.22 -8.17 14.33
N ARG A 486 -21.04 -7.51 13.50
CA ARG A 486 -21.92 -8.17 12.53
C ARG A 486 -21.18 -8.86 11.39
N ALA A 487 -20.04 -8.34 10.95
CA ALA A 487 -19.19 -9.03 9.98
C ALA A 487 -18.64 -10.34 10.56
N ILE A 488 -18.22 -10.34 11.83
CA ILE A 488 -17.71 -11.52 12.55
C ILE A 488 -18.82 -12.55 12.78
N ALA A 489 -19.96 -12.12 13.37
CA ALA A 489 -21.04 -13.01 13.79
C ALA A 489 -22.00 -13.42 12.66
N GLY A 490 -22.06 -12.63 11.58
CA GLY A 490 -23.07 -12.73 10.55
C GLY A 490 -24.24 -11.77 10.77
N TYR A 491 -25.04 -11.55 9.74
CA TYR A 491 -26.17 -10.63 9.76
C TYR A 491 -27.25 -11.02 8.76
N THR A 492 -28.42 -10.40 8.86
CA THR A 492 -29.53 -10.62 7.92
C THR A 492 -29.58 -9.49 6.90
N ALA A 493 -29.49 -9.85 5.62
CA ALA A 493 -29.61 -8.92 4.50
C ALA A 493 -31.01 -9.01 3.85
N ARG A 494 -31.51 -7.90 3.31
CA ARG A 494 -32.72 -7.90 2.48
C ARG A 494 -32.35 -8.15 1.02
N SER A 495 -33.00 -9.13 0.40
CA SER A 495 -32.90 -9.45 -1.02
C SER A 495 -34.26 -9.32 -1.71
N ARG A 496 -34.30 -9.43 -3.05
CA ARG A 496 -35.56 -9.45 -3.82
C ARG A 496 -36.47 -10.63 -3.45
N SER A 497 -35.90 -11.73 -2.95
CA SER A 497 -36.62 -12.94 -2.54
C SER A 497 -36.91 -13.01 -1.03
N GLY A 498 -36.68 -11.92 -0.28
CA GLY A 498 -36.89 -11.86 1.16
C GLY A 498 -35.59 -11.68 1.95
N GLN A 499 -35.63 -12.01 3.25
CA GLN A 499 -34.46 -11.94 4.13
C GLN A 499 -33.51 -13.12 3.88
N VAL A 500 -32.22 -12.84 3.79
CA VAL A 500 -31.16 -13.83 3.59
C VAL A 500 -30.17 -13.71 4.75
N ALA A 501 -29.87 -14.83 5.40
CA ALA A 501 -28.82 -14.90 6.40
C ALA A 501 -27.45 -14.88 5.71
N VAL A 502 -26.59 -13.94 6.11
CA VAL A 502 -25.19 -13.85 5.71
C VAL A 502 -24.37 -14.48 6.83
N THR A 503 -23.62 -15.54 6.50
CA THR A 503 -22.74 -16.23 7.44
C THR A 503 -21.64 -15.29 7.93
N GLY A 504 -21.33 -15.36 9.22
CA GLY A 504 -20.23 -14.62 9.82
C GLY A 504 -18.87 -15.04 9.28
N LEU A 505 -17.95 -14.09 9.21
CA LEU A 505 -16.58 -14.29 8.73
C LEU A 505 -15.65 -14.88 9.79
N GLY A 506 -16.09 -14.92 11.06
CA GLY A 506 -15.22 -15.25 12.19
C GLY A 506 -14.27 -14.09 12.55
N GLY A 507 -13.40 -14.33 13.53
CA GLY A 507 -12.47 -13.34 14.07
C GLY A 507 -12.86 -12.83 15.46
N GLU A 508 -12.06 -11.88 15.96
CA GLU A 508 -12.23 -11.25 17.27
C GLU A 508 -11.79 -9.78 17.19
N PHE A 509 -12.14 -8.97 18.19
CA PHE A 509 -11.42 -7.73 18.50
C PHE A 509 -11.59 -7.32 19.97
N ALA A 510 -10.57 -6.68 20.52
CA ALA A 510 -10.68 -5.89 21.75
C ALA A 510 -11.17 -4.48 21.44
N TYR A 511 -12.05 -3.94 22.29
CA TYR A 511 -12.48 -2.54 22.24
C TYR A 511 -11.76 -1.74 23.32
N LEU A 512 -11.09 -0.67 22.92
CA LEU A 512 -10.26 0.17 23.78
C LEU A 512 -10.74 1.62 23.70
N ARG A 513 -10.52 2.42 24.75
CA ARG A 513 -10.75 3.86 24.77
C ARG A 513 -9.45 4.60 25.08
N THR A 514 -9.19 5.69 24.36
CA THR A 514 -8.05 6.56 24.66
C THR A 514 -8.31 7.36 25.93
N ARG A 515 -7.31 7.42 26.82
CA ARG A 515 -7.35 8.28 28.01
C ARG A 515 -6.07 9.09 28.13
N ARG A 516 -6.23 10.42 28.23
CA ARG A 516 -5.14 11.35 28.53
C ARG A 516 -4.90 11.38 30.03
N VAL A 517 -3.63 11.36 30.41
CA VAL A 517 -3.16 11.43 31.79
C VAL A 517 -2.08 12.48 31.87
N ALA A 518 -2.13 13.38 32.86
CA ALA A 518 -1.06 14.35 33.05
C ALA A 518 0.24 13.62 33.40
N ALA A 519 1.35 13.94 32.73
CA ALA A 519 2.62 13.25 32.96
C ALA A 519 3.14 13.39 34.41
N SER A 520 2.73 14.47 35.09
CA SER A 520 3.01 14.73 36.51
C SER A 520 2.17 13.91 37.49
N ARG A 521 1.07 13.30 37.03
CA ARG A 521 0.13 12.49 37.82
C ARG A 521 -0.02 11.06 37.30
N LEU A 522 1.00 10.60 36.59
CA LEU A 522 0.96 9.35 35.84
C LEU A 522 0.65 8.15 36.75
N ARG A 523 1.23 8.10 37.95
CA ARG A 523 1.00 7.01 38.91
C ARG A 523 -0.38 7.09 39.56
N GLU A 524 -0.87 8.30 39.85
CA GLU A 524 -2.14 8.51 40.52
C GLU A 524 -3.35 8.31 39.61
N GLU A 525 -3.22 8.62 38.31
CA GLU A 525 -4.33 8.65 37.36
C GLU A 525 -4.35 7.48 36.35
N THR A 526 -3.33 6.61 36.35
CA THR A 526 -3.27 5.41 35.50
C THR A 526 -3.58 4.15 36.30
N GLY A 527 -4.66 3.45 35.96
CA GLY A 527 -5.03 2.18 36.57
C GLY A 527 -4.21 0.99 36.09
N ASP A 528 -4.15 -0.07 36.89
CA ASP A 528 -3.42 -1.31 36.59
C ASP A 528 -3.84 -1.96 35.27
N THR A 529 -5.13 -1.92 34.93
CA THR A 529 -5.66 -2.43 33.66
C THR A 529 -5.03 -1.73 32.45
N GLN A 530 -4.83 -0.41 32.52
CA GLN A 530 -4.22 0.37 31.43
C GLN A 530 -2.73 0.09 31.31
N VAL A 531 -2.05 -0.06 32.45
CA VAL A 531 -0.63 -0.48 32.50
C VAL A 531 -0.49 -1.84 31.83
N TRP A 532 -1.29 -2.81 32.27
CA TRP A 532 -1.25 -4.17 31.74
C TRP A 532 -1.56 -4.22 30.25
N THR A 533 -2.60 -3.50 29.80
CA THR A 533 -2.93 -3.35 28.37
C THR A 533 -1.73 -2.85 27.57
N THR A 534 -1.05 -1.80 28.04
CA THR A 534 0.11 -1.22 27.34
C THR A 534 1.28 -2.20 27.27
N LEU A 535 1.56 -2.89 28.38
CA LEU A 535 2.66 -3.86 28.45
C LEU A 535 2.41 -5.08 27.54
N GLN A 536 1.19 -5.61 27.53
CA GLN A 536 0.83 -6.73 26.65
C GLN A 536 1.00 -6.35 25.18
N LEU A 537 0.48 -5.19 24.76
CA LEU A 537 0.62 -4.69 23.39
C LEU A 537 2.08 -4.43 23.02
N LEU A 538 2.87 -3.84 23.91
CA LEU A 538 4.28 -3.53 23.67
C LEU A 538 5.12 -4.78 23.39
N HIS A 539 4.83 -5.87 24.08
CA HIS A 539 5.64 -7.10 24.00
C HIS A 539 5.10 -8.13 23.02
N THR A 540 3.79 -8.17 22.80
CA THR A 540 3.16 -9.26 22.03
C THR A 540 2.22 -8.77 20.94
N GLY A 541 1.68 -7.55 21.05
CA GLY A 541 0.61 -7.07 20.18
C GLY A 541 -0.72 -7.82 20.38
N GLU A 542 -0.86 -8.58 21.45
CA GLU A 542 -2.07 -9.33 21.82
C GLU A 542 -2.58 -8.88 23.18
N LEU A 543 -3.87 -9.08 23.46
CA LEU A 543 -4.52 -8.69 24.71
C LEU A 543 -5.28 -9.86 25.34
N GLY A 544 -4.86 -10.25 26.54
CA GLY A 544 -5.67 -11.03 27.48
C GLY A 544 -6.28 -10.14 28.57
N LEU A 545 -7.13 -10.75 29.39
CA LEU A 545 -7.76 -10.09 30.53
C LEU A 545 -6.76 -9.64 31.59
N PHE A 546 -7.14 -8.56 32.28
CA PHE A 546 -6.56 -8.18 33.55
C PHE A 546 -7.30 -8.91 34.67
N CYS A 547 -6.57 -9.46 35.64
CA CYS A 547 -7.15 -10.15 36.80
C CYS A 547 -7.02 -9.29 38.07
N PRO A 548 -8.05 -8.54 38.51
CA PRO A 548 -7.92 -7.55 39.58
C PRO A 548 -7.43 -8.12 40.92
N ASP A 549 -7.80 -9.36 41.22
CA ASP A 549 -7.45 -10.03 42.49
C ASP A 549 -6.04 -10.66 42.48
N THR A 550 -5.32 -10.56 41.36
CA THR A 550 -3.99 -11.16 41.21
C THR A 550 -2.91 -10.08 41.24
N PRO A 551 -2.01 -10.05 42.23
CA PRO A 551 -0.97 -9.03 42.31
C PRO A 551 0.12 -9.21 41.25
N VAL A 552 0.26 -10.41 40.69
CA VAL A 552 1.20 -10.76 39.62
C VAL A 552 0.42 -11.08 38.34
N GLN A 553 0.21 -10.08 37.49
CA GLN A 553 -0.31 -10.33 36.15
C GLN A 553 0.76 -11.06 35.33
N ARG A 554 0.34 -12.04 34.53
CA ARG A 554 1.26 -12.88 33.76
C ARG A 554 0.75 -13.09 32.34
N LEU A 555 1.66 -13.01 31.37
CA LEU A 555 1.45 -13.43 30.00
C LEU A 555 2.67 -14.23 29.55
N GLN A 556 2.43 -15.46 29.09
CA GLN A 556 3.48 -16.30 28.52
C GLN A 556 3.28 -16.39 27.00
N ALA A 557 4.22 -15.81 26.25
CA ALA A 557 4.31 -15.94 24.81
C ALA A 557 5.37 -16.98 24.43
N GLU A 558 5.48 -17.32 23.14
CA GLU A 558 6.48 -18.29 22.67
C GLU A 558 7.93 -17.91 23.00
N HIS A 559 8.21 -16.61 23.11
CA HIS A 559 9.57 -16.07 23.22
C HIS A 559 9.85 -15.31 24.53
N LEU A 560 8.86 -15.15 25.42
CA LEU A 560 9.03 -14.44 26.69
C LEU A 560 7.97 -14.83 27.72
N LEU A 561 8.28 -14.55 28.99
CA LEU A 561 7.33 -14.44 30.08
C LEU A 561 7.26 -12.96 30.52
N LEU A 562 6.09 -12.36 30.41
CA LEU A 562 5.81 -11.00 30.85
C LEU A 562 5.08 -11.04 32.19
N LEU A 563 5.60 -10.29 33.17
CA LEU A 563 5.03 -10.13 34.50
C LEU A 563 4.82 -8.65 34.80
N TYR A 564 3.64 -8.32 35.33
CA TYR A 564 3.35 -7.00 35.88
C TYR A 564 2.92 -7.11 37.33
N LEU A 565 3.58 -6.36 38.21
CA LEU A 565 3.33 -6.36 39.65
C LEU A 565 2.55 -5.11 40.03
N THR A 566 1.29 -5.30 40.45
CA THR A 566 0.43 -4.18 40.91
C THR A 566 0.85 -3.65 42.28
N ARG A 567 1.56 -4.48 43.06
CA ARG A 567 2.21 -4.10 44.32
C ARG A 567 3.49 -4.91 44.53
N VAL A 568 4.33 -4.47 45.47
CA VAL A 568 5.57 -5.15 45.82
C VAL A 568 5.55 -5.50 47.31
N ASP A 569 5.51 -6.80 47.61
CA ASP A 569 5.60 -7.35 48.96
C ASP A 569 6.35 -8.71 48.97
N GLY A 570 6.58 -9.30 50.14
CA GLY A 570 7.38 -10.52 50.29
C GLY A 570 6.77 -11.75 49.59
N ASP A 571 5.44 -11.85 49.55
CA ASP A 571 4.72 -12.96 48.93
C ASP A 571 4.81 -12.84 47.40
N VAL A 572 4.56 -11.64 46.87
CA VAL A 572 4.73 -11.31 45.45
C VAL A 572 6.15 -11.59 44.98
N LEU A 573 7.17 -11.16 45.72
CA LEU A 573 8.57 -11.40 45.33
C LEU A 573 8.91 -12.90 45.32
N THR A 574 8.28 -13.69 46.19
CA THR A 574 8.47 -15.15 46.23
C THR A 574 7.81 -15.81 45.02
N GLU A 575 6.60 -15.40 44.67
CA GLU A 575 5.90 -15.85 43.47
C GLU A 575 6.68 -15.51 42.20
N VAL A 576 7.15 -14.26 42.05
CA VAL A 576 7.92 -13.83 40.87
C VAL A 576 9.22 -14.62 40.73
N ARG A 577 9.93 -14.90 41.83
CA ARG A 577 11.12 -15.76 41.80
C ARG A 577 10.80 -17.17 41.34
N ALA A 578 9.69 -17.74 41.82
CA ALA A 578 9.26 -19.08 41.42
C ALA A 578 8.89 -19.13 39.93
N LEU A 579 8.09 -18.17 39.46
CA LEU A 579 7.70 -18.03 38.06
C LEU A 579 8.92 -17.84 37.15
N ALA A 580 9.80 -16.91 37.52
CA ALA A 580 11.05 -16.71 36.81
C ALA A 580 11.84 -18.01 36.78
N GLY A 581 12.14 -18.62 37.92
CA GLY A 581 12.89 -19.87 38.05
C GLY A 581 12.33 -21.05 37.27
N GLY A 582 11.01 -21.13 37.09
CA GLY A 582 10.32 -22.21 36.41
C GLY A 582 10.32 -22.16 34.88
N THR A 583 10.82 -21.08 34.26
CA THR A 583 10.88 -20.95 32.80
C THR A 583 12.31 -20.80 32.28
N ALA A 584 12.57 -21.32 31.08
CA ALA A 584 13.81 -21.06 30.33
C ALA A 584 13.74 -19.77 29.49
N LEU A 585 12.54 -19.19 29.35
CA LEU A 585 12.32 -17.98 28.55
C LEU A 585 12.95 -16.73 29.21
N PRO A 586 13.29 -15.70 28.41
CA PRO A 586 13.48 -14.35 28.91
C PRO A 586 12.26 -13.89 29.72
N VAL A 587 12.50 -13.25 30.86
CA VAL A 587 11.42 -12.77 31.75
C VAL A 587 11.49 -11.26 31.85
N TRP A 588 10.37 -10.60 31.58
CA TRP A 588 10.22 -9.16 31.78
C TRP A 588 9.33 -8.91 32.99
N VAL A 589 9.82 -8.13 33.96
CA VAL A 589 9.09 -7.78 35.18
C VAL A 589 8.91 -6.28 35.23
N TYR A 590 7.66 -5.84 35.23
CA TYR A 590 7.30 -4.43 35.32
C TYR A 590 6.63 -4.11 36.65
N THR A 591 6.96 -2.95 37.20
CA THR A 591 6.34 -2.40 38.40
C THR A 591 6.55 -0.89 38.46
N TRP A 592 5.78 -0.18 39.28
CA TRP A 592 6.05 1.21 39.63
C TRP A 592 7.31 1.38 40.49
N GLU A 593 7.80 0.32 41.13
CA GLU A 593 8.92 0.35 42.07
C GLU A 593 10.06 -0.61 41.65
N PRO A 594 10.69 -0.41 40.46
CA PRO A 594 11.62 -1.37 39.89
C PRO A 594 12.87 -1.60 40.75
N GLU A 595 13.34 -0.55 41.44
CA GLU A 595 14.52 -0.63 42.33
C GLU A 595 14.25 -1.48 43.59
N ALA A 596 12.99 -1.60 44.02
CA ALA A 596 12.61 -2.47 45.13
C ALA A 596 12.57 -3.96 44.72
N VAL A 597 12.46 -4.25 43.42
CA VAL A 597 12.32 -5.63 42.90
C VAL A 597 13.65 -6.17 42.40
N ARG A 598 14.48 -5.33 41.75
CA ARG A 598 15.72 -5.74 41.07
C ARG A 598 16.68 -6.57 41.94
N PRO A 599 16.96 -6.24 43.23
CA PRO A 599 17.87 -7.02 44.07
C PRO A 599 17.38 -8.44 44.40
N HIS A 600 16.09 -8.72 44.20
CA HIS A 600 15.45 -9.98 44.58
C HIS A 600 15.29 -10.97 43.43
N LEU A 601 15.67 -10.58 42.22
CA LEU A 601 15.54 -11.39 41.00
C LEU A 601 16.92 -11.84 40.51
N PRO A 602 17.02 -13.07 39.94
CA PRO A 602 18.28 -13.57 39.42
C PRO A 602 18.74 -12.76 38.21
N GLU A 603 20.03 -12.38 38.19
CA GLU A 603 20.63 -11.67 37.07
C GLU A 603 20.67 -12.54 35.78
N GLY A 604 20.74 -11.87 34.62
CA GLY A 604 20.87 -12.52 33.31
C GLY A 604 19.58 -12.45 32.48
N ARG A 605 18.72 -13.48 32.58
CA ARG A 605 17.52 -13.61 31.73
C ARG A 605 16.30 -12.81 32.21
N VAL A 606 16.35 -12.29 33.43
CA VAL A 606 15.27 -11.49 34.01
C VAL A 606 15.61 -10.01 33.84
N ARG A 607 14.68 -9.26 33.25
CA ARG A 607 14.80 -7.81 33.04
C ARG A 607 13.70 -7.11 33.82
N THR A 608 14.08 -6.10 34.59
CA THR A 608 13.15 -5.25 35.35
C THR A 608 12.99 -3.90 34.66
N GLY A 609 11.76 -3.44 34.45
CA GLY A 609 11.46 -2.12 33.90
C GLY A 609 10.50 -1.31 34.78
N GLY A 610 10.68 0.01 34.81
CA GLY A 610 9.76 0.92 35.50
C GLY A 610 8.53 1.25 34.64
N VAL A 611 7.33 1.13 35.20
CA VAL A 611 6.08 1.48 34.48
C VAL A 611 6.09 2.95 34.03
N ALA A 612 6.56 3.87 34.88
CA ALA A 612 6.63 5.28 34.55
C ALA A 612 7.54 5.60 33.35
N GLU A 613 8.59 4.80 33.15
CA GLU A 613 9.53 4.96 32.04
C GLU A 613 8.91 4.45 30.73
N VAL A 614 8.23 3.29 30.80
CA VAL A 614 7.57 2.67 29.63
C VAL A 614 6.42 3.54 29.11
N LEU A 615 5.59 4.06 30.01
CA LEU A 615 4.40 4.81 29.62
C LEU A 615 4.71 6.20 29.04
N ARG A 616 5.98 6.65 29.01
CA ARG A 616 6.36 7.94 28.41
C ARG A 616 6.84 7.73 26.97
N PRO A 617 6.00 8.00 25.95
CA PRO A 617 6.32 7.69 24.55
C PRO A 617 7.37 8.63 23.93
N PHE A 618 7.72 9.73 24.59
CA PHE A 618 8.69 10.72 24.11
C PHE A 618 9.76 10.94 25.19
N GLN A 619 11.02 10.65 24.85
CA GLN A 619 12.16 10.99 25.69
C GLN A 619 12.63 12.42 25.38
N ASP A 620 13.32 13.06 26.33
CA ASP A 620 13.88 14.40 26.15
C ASP A 620 14.82 14.42 24.93
N GLY A 621 14.41 15.14 23.87
CA GLY A 621 15.19 15.31 22.64
C GLY A 621 14.66 14.61 21.39
N GLU A 622 13.62 13.77 21.47
CA GLU A 622 12.90 13.29 20.28
C GLU A 622 12.00 14.43 19.72
N ALA A 623 12.48 15.17 18.72
CA ALA A 623 11.68 16.15 17.99
C ALA A 623 10.75 15.47 16.95
N ILE A 624 9.52 15.99 16.80
CA ILE A 624 8.52 15.61 15.77
C ILE A 624 8.50 16.64 14.64
#